data_AF-A0A3B8RX22-F1
#
_entry.id   AF-A0A3B8RX22-F1
#
_cell.length_a   1.000
_cell.length_b   1.000
_cell.length_c   1.000
_cell.angle_alpha   90.00
_cell.angle_beta   90.00
_cell.angle_gamma   90.00
#
_symmetry.space_group_name_H-M   'P 1'
#
loop_
_entity.id
_entity.type
_entity.pdbx_description
1 polymer ?
#
loop_
_entity_poly.entity_id
_entity_poly.type
_entity_poly.pdbx_seq_one_letter_code
_entity_poly.pdbx_strand_id
1 'polypeptide(L)'
;MKIPIFISCPSSLNSDQETSKKLILKELDKQGLEPRQLGKSDYPTESPLNEVLSIAKHCAGGIILGFEQLKVSTGIRKRGTNTETKLKKPIILPTEWNHLEAGILFSLKLPILVFKEDGINGGIFDYGVT
;
A
#
# COMPACT_ATOMS: atom_id res chain seq x y z
N MET A 1 20.76 10.99 13.43
CA MET A 1 20.16 11.13 12.08
C MET A 1 19.04 10.09 11.98
N LYS A 2 17.84 10.45 11.51
CA LYS A 2 16.74 9.48 11.38
C LYS A 2 16.92 8.65 10.10
N ILE A 3 16.40 7.43 10.08
CA ILE A 3 16.49 6.51 8.95
C ILE A 3 15.22 6.66 8.09
N PRO A 4 15.33 7.04 6.81
CA PRO A 4 14.16 7.25 5.95
C PRO A 4 13.45 5.93 5.61
N ILE A 5 12.13 5.90 5.76
CA ILE A 5 11.27 4.75 5.42
C ILE A 5 10.16 5.22 4.48
N PHE A 6 10.03 4.57 3.33
CA PHE A 6 8.97 4.86 2.37
C PHE A 6 7.63 4.40 2.95
N ILE A 7 6.59 5.24 2.91
CA ILE A 7 5.25 4.85 3.38
C ILE A 7 4.26 4.90 2.21
N SER A 8 3.82 3.73 1.77
CA SER A 8 2.71 3.56 0.83
C SER A 8 1.39 3.61 1.60
N CYS A 9 0.57 4.62 1.33
CA CYS A 9 -0.68 4.85 2.05
C CYS A 9 -1.68 5.54 1.13
N PRO A 10 -2.97 5.13 1.13
CA PRO A 10 -4.00 5.87 0.44
C PRO A 10 -4.10 7.32 0.91
N SER A 11 -4.52 8.19 -0.01
CA SER A 11 -4.52 9.65 0.16
C SER A 11 -5.76 10.21 0.87
N SER A 12 -6.80 9.40 1.02
CA SER A 12 -8.03 9.70 1.75
C SER A 12 -8.36 8.54 2.67
N LEU A 13 -8.49 8.83 3.96
CA LEU A 13 -8.68 7.83 5.02
C LEU A 13 -9.89 8.21 5.88
N ASN A 14 -10.59 7.20 6.40
CA ASN A 14 -11.60 7.40 7.44
C ASN A 14 -10.94 7.63 8.82
N SER A 15 -11.74 7.90 9.86
CA SER A 15 -11.24 8.18 11.22
C SER A 15 -10.38 7.06 11.81
N ASP A 16 -10.75 5.82 11.56
CA ASP A 16 -10.13 4.65 12.17
C ASP A 16 -8.82 4.31 11.45
N GLN A 17 -8.80 4.46 10.13
CA GLN A 17 -7.61 4.36 9.29
C GLN A 17 -6.61 5.48 9.63
N GLU A 18 -7.07 6.73 9.80
CA GLU A 18 -6.23 7.84 10.27
C GLU A 18 -5.62 7.57 11.64
N THR A 19 -6.41 7.02 12.57
CA THR A 19 -5.94 6.66 13.91
C THR A 19 -4.87 5.58 13.83
N SER A 20 -5.09 4.54 13.04
CA SER A 20 -4.13 3.46 12.82
C SER A 20 -2.83 3.98 12.19
N LYS A 21 -2.92 4.79 11.14
CA LYS A 21 -1.78 5.46 10.51
C LYS A 21 -0.99 6.28 11.52
N LYS A 22 -1.65 7.11 12.32
CA LYS A 22 -1.00 7.95 13.34
C LYS A 22 -0.24 7.13 14.37
N LEU A 23 -0.81 6.01 14.82
CA LEU A 23 -0.14 5.10 15.77
C LEU A 23 1.13 4.50 15.16
N ILE A 24 1.06 4.03 13.90
CA ILE A 24 2.21 3.47 13.19
C ILE A 24 3.31 4.54 13.02
N LEU A 25 2.95 5.74 12.52
CA LEU A 25 3.92 6.83 12.33
C LEU A 25 4.56 7.28 13.64
N LYS A 26 3.79 7.32 14.74
CA LYS A 26 4.32 7.63 16.07
C LYS A 26 5.33 6.57 16.53
N GLU A 27 5.08 5.30 16.23
CA GLU A 27 6.00 4.23 16.61
C GLU A 27 7.29 4.29 15.78
N LEU A 28 7.20 4.55 14.47
CA LEU A 28 8.38 4.80 13.63
C LEU A 28 9.26 5.91 14.19
N ASP A 29 8.64 7.03 14.57
CA ASP A 29 9.36 8.18 15.11
C ASP A 29 10.18 7.85 16.38
N LYS A 30 9.59 7.08 17.30
CA LYS A 30 10.27 6.60 18.52
C LYS A 30 11.46 5.70 18.20
N GLN A 31 11.39 4.93 17.13
CA GLN A 31 12.47 4.06 16.66
C GLN A 31 13.52 4.82 15.83
N GLY A 32 13.41 6.14 15.70
CA GLY A 32 14.33 6.95 14.90
C GLY A 32 14.14 6.78 13.40
N LEU A 33 12.96 6.32 12.96
CA LEU A 33 12.60 6.14 11.55
C LEU A 33 11.79 7.35 11.06
N GLU A 34 12.17 7.90 9.91
CA GLU A 34 11.53 9.07 9.30
C GLU A 34 10.65 8.64 8.13
N PRO A 35 9.32 8.83 8.20
CA PRO A 35 8.43 8.47 7.11
C PRO A 35 8.62 9.41 5.90
N ARG A 36 8.71 8.82 4.70
CA ARG A 36 8.73 9.51 3.41
C ARG A 36 7.51 9.08 2.60
N GLN A 37 6.69 10.05 2.18
CA GLN A 37 5.51 9.83 1.36
C GLN A 37 5.58 10.70 0.12
N LEU A 38 4.94 10.23 -0.95
CA LEU A 38 4.66 11.06 -2.11
C LEU A 38 3.64 12.13 -1.71
N GLY A 39 3.99 13.41 -1.86
CA GLY A 39 3.07 14.50 -1.61
C GLY A 39 2.00 14.57 -2.70
N LYS A 40 0.79 15.02 -2.35
CA LYS A 40 -0.29 15.29 -3.34
C LYS A 40 0.11 16.32 -4.41
N SER A 41 1.14 17.13 -4.14
CA SER A 41 1.66 18.19 -5.00
C SER A 41 2.75 17.75 -5.97
N ASP A 42 3.30 16.55 -5.82
CA ASP A 42 4.61 16.25 -6.40
C ASP A 42 4.53 15.56 -7.76
N TYR A 43 3.34 15.08 -8.17
CA TYR A 43 3.12 14.36 -9.43
C TYR A 43 3.75 15.08 -10.64
N PRO A 44 4.87 14.58 -11.20
CA PRO A 44 5.50 15.18 -12.35
C PRO A 44 4.70 14.89 -13.62
N THR A 45 4.87 15.76 -14.60
CA THR A 45 4.24 15.71 -15.92
C THR A 45 4.69 14.53 -16.80
N GLU A 46 5.73 13.78 -16.42
CA GLU A 46 6.30 12.70 -17.26
C GLU A 46 5.82 11.30 -16.90
N SER A 47 6.02 10.84 -15.65
CA SER A 47 5.55 9.52 -15.19
C SER A 47 5.54 9.42 -13.66
N PRO A 48 4.40 9.05 -13.04
CA PRO A 48 4.28 9.02 -11.59
C PRO A 48 5.14 7.94 -10.91
N LEU A 49 5.52 6.87 -11.63
CA LEU A 49 6.38 5.82 -11.07
C LEU A 49 7.84 6.25 -10.90
N ASN A 50 8.31 7.21 -11.70
CA ASN A 50 9.68 7.70 -11.59
C ASN A 50 9.92 8.41 -10.26
N GLU A 51 8.91 9.14 -9.78
CA GLU A 51 8.98 9.83 -8.50
C GLU A 51 8.95 8.87 -7.32
N VAL A 52 8.06 7.88 -7.35
CA VAL A 52 8.04 6.77 -6.37
C VAL A 52 9.42 6.14 -6.28
N LEU A 53 10.02 5.80 -7.42
CA LEU A 53 11.35 5.19 -7.49
C LEU A 53 12.43 6.12 -6.94
N SER A 54 12.37 7.42 -7.25
CA SER A 54 13.32 8.43 -6.76
C SER A 54 13.29 8.51 -5.23
N ILE A 55 12.10 8.61 -4.63
CA ILE A 55 11.95 8.66 -3.16
C ILE A 55 12.40 7.32 -2.54
N ALA A 56 11.95 6.19 -3.09
CA ALA A 56 12.26 4.87 -2.56
C ALA A 56 13.77 4.56 -2.55
N LYS A 57 14.54 5.02 -3.56
CA LYS A 57 16.01 4.87 -3.60
C LYS A 57 16.74 5.54 -2.44
N HIS A 58 16.12 6.53 -1.81
CA HIS A 58 16.68 7.24 -0.66
C HIS A 58 16.15 6.70 0.68
N CYS A 59 15.35 5.62 0.66
CA CYS A 59 14.81 4.98 1.85
C CYS A 59 15.57 3.69 2.19
N ALA A 60 15.60 3.33 3.47
CA ALA A 60 16.20 2.09 3.97
C ALA A 60 15.23 0.89 3.98
N GLY A 61 13.96 1.13 3.67
CA GLY A 61 12.87 0.17 3.75
C GLY A 61 11.55 0.81 3.36
N GLY A 62 10.48 0.03 3.35
CA GLY A 62 9.14 0.55 3.12
C GLY A 62 8.05 -0.12 3.95
N ILE A 63 6.98 0.64 4.19
CA ILE A 63 5.77 0.19 4.86
C ILE A 63 4.59 0.37 3.93
N ILE A 64 3.80 -0.67 3.79
CA ILE A 64 2.56 -0.65 3.00
C ILE A 64 1.37 -0.66 3.95
N LEU A 65 0.50 0.35 3.83
CA LEU A 65 -0.75 0.45 4.57
C LEU A 65 -1.92 0.14 3.63
N GLY A 66 -2.32 -1.13 3.61
CA GLY A 66 -3.51 -1.58 2.90
C GLY A 66 -4.76 -1.23 3.69
N PHE A 67 -5.42 -0.14 3.33
CA PHE A 67 -6.71 0.26 3.89
C PHE A 67 -7.81 0.15 2.83
N GLU A 68 -9.05 -0.09 3.24
CA GLU A 68 -10.19 -0.13 2.31
C GLU A 68 -10.31 1.20 1.57
N GLN A 69 -10.36 1.15 0.24
CA GLN A 69 -10.60 2.30 -0.65
C GLN A 69 -11.79 2.05 -1.60
N LEU A 70 -12.10 0.79 -1.88
CA LEU A 70 -13.24 0.41 -2.71
C LEU A 70 -13.95 -0.81 -2.14
N LYS A 71 -15.28 -0.71 -2.00
CA LYS A 71 -16.15 -1.83 -1.66
C LYS A 71 -17.00 -2.25 -2.85
N VAL A 72 -16.90 -3.51 -3.23
CA VAL A 72 -17.68 -4.11 -4.32
C VAL A 72 -18.70 -5.07 -3.72
N SER A 73 -19.95 -4.64 -3.65
CA SER A 73 -21.05 -5.44 -3.08
C SER A 73 -21.49 -6.58 -4.00
N THR A 74 -21.43 -6.39 -5.31
CA THR A 74 -21.79 -7.39 -6.33
C THR A 74 -20.84 -7.31 -7.51
N GLY A 75 -20.57 -8.44 -8.16
CA GLY A 75 -19.64 -8.47 -9.29
C GLY A 75 -19.37 -9.87 -9.81
N ILE A 76 -18.64 -9.94 -10.94
CA ILE A 76 -18.22 -11.18 -11.58
C ILE A 76 -16.69 -11.16 -11.67
N ARG A 77 -16.02 -12.15 -11.08
CA ARG A 77 -14.58 -12.37 -11.22
C ARG A 77 -14.29 -13.15 -12.51
N LYS A 78 -13.22 -12.77 -13.21
CA LYS A 78 -12.73 -13.44 -14.42
C LYS A 78 -13.83 -13.69 -15.46
N ARG A 79 -14.64 -12.66 -15.71
CA ARG A 79 -15.78 -12.72 -16.64
C ARG A 79 -15.33 -13.22 -18.01
N GLY A 80 -16.08 -14.15 -18.59
CA GLY A 80 -15.81 -14.76 -19.89
C GLY A 80 -14.76 -15.87 -19.86
N THR A 81 -14.33 -16.34 -18.69
CA THR A 81 -13.37 -17.45 -18.57
C THR A 81 -14.04 -18.71 -18.01
N ASN A 82 -13.40 -19.88 -18.16
CA ASN A 82 -13.83 -21.13 -17.54
C ASN A 82 -13.78 -21.13 -16.00
N THR A 83 -13.18 -20.10 -15.39
CA THR A 83 -13.13 -19.91 -13.93
C THR A 83 -13.92 -18.68 -13.48
N GLU A 84 -14.86 -18.22 -14.33
CA GLU A 84 -15.79 -17.16 -13.99
C GLU A 84 -16.56 -17.50 -12.71
N THR A 85 -16.62 -16.54 -11.79
CA THR A 85 -17.39 -16.70 -10.54
C THR A 85 -18.08 -15.40 -10.16
N LYS A 86 -19.35 -15.49 -9.73
CA LYS A 86 -20.04 -14.36 -9.08
C LYS A 86 -19.47 -14.16 -7.68
N LEU A 87 -19.37 -12.91 -7.24
CA LEU A 87 -19.02 -12.58 -5.87
C LEU A 87 -20.09 -13.15 -4.92
N LYS A 88 -19.66 -13.99 -3.98
CA LYS A 88 -20.53 -14.59 -2.95
C LYS A 88 -20.74 -13.66 -1.75
N LYS A 89 -19.80 -12.75 -1.51
CA LYS A 89 -19.80 -11.75 -0.44
C LYS A 89 -19.18 -10.47 -0.99
N PRO A 90 -19.49 -9.30 -0.40
CA PRO A 90 -18.78 -8.07 -0.71
C PRO A 90 -17.27 -8.27 -0.56
N ILE A 91 -16.50 -7.67 -1.46
CA ILE A 91 -15.05 -7.61 -1.34
C ILE A 91 -14.64 -6.15 -1.12
N ILE A 92 -13.54 -5.98 -0.39
CA ILE A 92 -12.90 -4.69 -0.18
C ILE A 92 -11.55 -4.71 -0.86
N LEU A 93 -11.17 -3.59 -1.44
CA LEU A 93 -9.94 -3.44 -2.19
C LEU A 93 -9.17 -2.22 -1.66
N PRO A 94 -7.84 -2.34 -1.52
CA PRO A 94 -6.97 -1.22 -1.25
C PRO A 94 -6.75 -0.38 -2.50
N THR A 95 -5.94 0.67 -2.38
CA THR A 95 -5.40 1.33 -3.56
C THR A 95 -4.42 0.41 -4.30
N GLU A 96 -4.49 0.47 -5.62
CA GLU A 96 -3.61 -0.12 -6.61
C GLU A 96 -2.15 0.31 -6.39
N TRP A 97 -1.95 1.54 -5.91
CA TRP A 97 -0.63 2.09 -5.57
C TRP A 97 0.13 1.23 -4.56
N ASN A 98 -0.56 0.59 -3.62
CA ASN A 98 0.08 -0.31 -2.67
C ASN A 98 0.84 -1.44 -3.38
N HIS A 99 0.28 -2.00 -4.46
CA HIS A 99 0.95 -3.05 -5.24
C HIS A 99 2.14 -2.52 -6.03
N LEU A 100 1.98 -1.35 -6.65
CA LEU A 100 3.02 -0.72 -7.46
C LEU A 100 4.24 -0.32 -6.62
N GLU A 101 3.99 0.38 -5.51
CA GLU A 101 5.03 0.87 -4.60
C GLU A 101 5.75 -0.30 -3.91
N ALA A 102 5.02 -1.34 -3.48
CA ALA A 102 5.62 -2.56 -2.96
C ALA A 102 6.49 -3.28 -4.01
N GLY A 103 6.05 -3.36 -5.26
CA GLY A 103 6.84 -3.92 -6.36
C GLY A 103 8.15 -3.17 -6.62
N ILE A 104 8.11 -1.83 -6.53
CA ILE A 104 9.31 -0.97 -6.64
C ILE A 104 10.26 -1.23 -5.47
N LEU A 105 9.77 -1.21 -4.24
CA LEU A 105 10.57 -1.48 -3.04
C LEU A 105 11.23 -2.86 -3.10
N PHE A 106 10.49 -3.88 -3.55
CA PHE A 106 11.00 -5.24 -3.71
C PHE A 106 12.11 -5.29 -4.77
N SER A 107 11.92 -4.61 -5.90
CA SER A 107 12.91 -4.52 -6.98
C SER A 107 14.20 -3.82 -6.53
N LEU A 108 14.10 -2.87 -5.58
CA LEU A 108 15.23 -2.22 -4.93
C LEU A 108 15.89 -3.07 -3.82
N LYS A 109 15.38 -4.28 -3.57
CA LYS A 109 15.84 -5.18 -2.48
C LYS A 109 15.72 -4.56 -1.09
N LEU A 110 14.74 -3.69 -0.90
CA LEU A 110 14.48 -3.06 0.40
C LEU A 110 13.58 -3.97 1.25
N PRO A 111 13.77 -4.00 2.58
CA PRO A 111 12.83 -4.67 3.47
C PRO A 111 11.46 -3.99 3.43
N ILE A 112 10.40 -4.80 3.42
CA ILE A 112 9.01 -4.33 3.33
C ILE A 112 8.21 -4.90 4.50
N LEU A 113 7.49 -4.03 5.21
CA LEU A 113 6.50 -4.41 6.21
C LEU A 113 5.10 -4.04 5.71
N VAL A 114 4.17 -4.99 5.71
CA VAL A 114 2.82 -4.81 5.18
C VAL A 114 1.81 -4.89 6.32
N PHE A 115 0.99 -3.85 6.46
CA PHE A 115 -0.22 -3.85 7.28
C PHE A 115 -1.43 -3.89 6.35
N LYS A 116 -2.46 -4.61 6.76
CA LYS A 116 -3.72 -4.65 6.01
C LYS A 116 -4.92 -4.60 6.94
N GLU A 117 -5.95 -3.88 6.50
CA GLU A 117 -7.28 -3.93 7.07
C GLU A 117 -7.91 -5.31 6.84
N ASP A 118 -8.73 -5.76 7.79
CA ASP A 118 -9.36 -7.07 7.74
C ASP A 118 -10.23 -7.23 6.49
N GLY A 119 -10.01 -8.31 5.76
CA GLY A 119 -10.70 -8.60 4.51
C GLY A 119 -9.92 -8.21 3.25
N ILE A 120 -8.87 -7.39 3.36
CA ILE A 120 -7.96 -7.13 2.23
C ILE A 120 -7.14 -8.38 1.93
N ASN A 121 -7.09 -8.74 0.65
CA ASN A 121 -6.39 -9.91 0.12
C ASN A 121 -5.94 -9.65 -1.32
N GLY A 122 -5.07 -10.51 -1.84
CA GLY A 122 -4.51 -10.43 -3.18
C GLY A 122 -3.10 -9.84 -3.19
N GLY A 123 -2.22 -10.43 -4.01
CA GLY A 123 -0.91 -9.88 -4.33
C GLY A 123 -0.04 -9.74 -3.08
N ILE A 124 0.46 -8.53 -2.82
CA ILE A 124 1.35 -8.25 -1.69
C ILE A 124 0.69 -8.40 -0.31
N PHE A 125 -0.65 -8.52 -0.26
CA PHE A 125 -1.42 -8.69 0.98
C PHE A 125 -1.73 -10.15 1.32
N ASP A 126 -1.37 -11.08 0.43
CA ASP A 126 -1.45 -12.50 0.71
C ASP A 126 -0.21 -12.95 1.48
N TYR A 127 -0.42 -13.77 2.51
CA TYR A 127 0.69 -14.49 3.12
C TYR A 127 1.28 -15.42 2.05
N GLY A 128 2.61 -15.37 1.87
CA GLY A 128 3.31 -16.34 1.04
C GLY A 128 2.91 -17.75 1.47
N VAL A 129 2.75 -18.63 0.48
CA VAL A 129 2.35 -20.05 0.61
C VAL A 129 2.76 -20.62 1.97
N THR A 130 1.75 -21.00 2.77
CA THR A 130 1.93 -21.92 3.90
C THR A 130 1.97 -23.34 3.37
#